data_AF-A0A2D6BPH5-F1
#
_entry.id   AF-A0A2D6BPH5-F1
#
_cell.length_a   1.000
_cell.length_b   1.000
_cell.length_c   1.000
_cell.angle_alpha   90.00
_cell.angle_beta   90.00
_cell.angle_gamma   90.00
#
_symmetry.space_group_name_H-M   'P 1'
#
loop_
_entity.id
_entity.type
_entity.pdbx_description
1 polymer ?
#
loop_
_entity_poly.entity_id
_entity_poly.type
_entity_poly.pdbx_seq_one_letter_code
_entity_poly.pdbx_strand_id
1 'polypeptide(L)'
;MTGLLIAVSAAVALALFLATRAGEGLAERVGLPPLRGRAPRQDREFLRERICGGDRSAARARLAAERSRAPEANDAELHRRAIRTWFREQEERGA
;
A
#
# COMPACT_ATOMS: atom_id res chain seq x y z
N MET A 1 1.69 7.21 -37.16
CA MET A 1 2.48 6.24 -36.37
C MET A 1 3.34 6.90 -35.29
N THR A 2 4.14 7.93 -35.61
CA THR A 2 5.02 8.62 -34.64
C THR A 2 4.27 9.28 -33.48
N GLY A 3 3.15 9.96 -33.73
CA GLY A 3 2.35 10.58 -32.65
C GLY A 3 1.76 9.57 -31.65
N LEU A 4 1.37 8.38 -32.13
CA LEU A 4 0.86 7.30 -31.28
C LEU A 4 1.98 6.72 -30.39
N LEU A 5 3.17 6.51 -30.95
CA LEU A 5 4.33 6.02 -30.19
C LEU A 5 4.76 7.00 -29.09
N ILE A 6 4.71 8.31 -29.36
CA ILE A 6 5.01 9.36 -28.37
C ILE A 6 3.95 9.39 -27.27
N ALA A 7 2.67 9.29 -27.62
CA ALA A 7 1.59 9.27 -26.63
C ALA A 7 1.68 8.05 -25.71
N VAL A 8 1.97 6.87 -26.27
CA VAL A 8 2.13 5.63 -25.49
C VAL A 8 3.36 5.72 -24.58
N SER A 9 4.50 6.19 -25.09
CA SER A 9 5.71 6.30 -24.27
C SER A 9 5.55 7.31 -23.12
N ALA A 10 4.89 8.44 -23.37
CA ALA A 10 4.55 9.42 -22.35
C ALA A 10 3.62 8.84 -21.27
N ALA A 11 2.60 8.08 -21.67
CA ALA A 11 1.67 7.43 -20.75
C ALA A 11 2.37 6.38 -19.86
N VAL A 12 3.26 5.57 -20.44
CA VAL A 12 4.06 4.58 -19.70
C VAL A 12 5.01 5.27 -18.73
N ALA A 13 5.72 6.32 -19.16
CA ALA A 13 6.62 7.09 -18.30
C ALA A 13 5.87 7.72 -17.12
N LEU A 14 4.67 8.26 -17.35
CA LEU A 14 3.82 8.83 -16.30
C LEU A 14 3.36 7.75 -15.30
N ALA A 15 2.96 6.58 -15.79
CA ALA A 15 2.57 5.46 -14.94
C ALA A 15 3.72 4.97 -14.05
N LEU A 16 4.93 4.87 -14.62
CA LEU A 16 6.14 4.52 -13.87
C LEU A 16 6.48 5.59 -12.83
N PHE A 17 6.38 6.87 -13.19
CA PHE A 17 6.62 7.98 -12.27
C PHE A 17 5.67 7.93 -11.07
N LEU A 18 4.36 7.78 -11.31
CA LEU A 18 3.34 7.67 -10.26
C LEU A 18 3.54 6.44 -9.35
N ALA A 19 4.23 5.40 -9.82
CA ALA A 19 4.56 4.24 -9.00
C ALA A 19 5.73 4.48 -8.01
N THR A 20 6.54 5.52 -8.23
CA THR A 20 7.66 5.90 -7.35
C THR A 20 7.19 6.62 -6.08
N ARG A 21 8.05 6.71 -5.06
CA ARG A 21 7.74 7.46 -3.81
C ARG A 21 7.45 8.94 -4.06
N ALA A 22 8.19 9.56 -4.99
CA ALA A 22 8.01 10.96 -5.34
C ALA A 22 6.69 11.18 -6.09
N GLY A 23 6.38 10.28 -7.04
CA GLY A 23 5.12 10.32 -7.78
C GLY A 23 3.90 10.06 -6.89
N GLU A 24 3.96 9.09 -5.98
CA GLU A 24 2.89 8.86 -4.99
C GLU A 24 2.67 10.09 -4.11
N GLY A 25 3.74 10.72 -3.61
CA GLY A 25 3.61 11.92 -2.79
C GLY A 25 3.02 13.11 -3.54
N LEU A 26 3.31 13.25 -4.84
CA LEU A 26 2.69 14.27 -5.69
C LEU A 26 1.22 13.92 -5.99
N ALA A 27 0.92 12.65 -6.27
CA ALA A 27 -0.43 12.17 -6.52
C ALA A 27 -1.34 12.42 -5.31
N GLU A 28 -0.88 12.08 -4.10
CA GLU A 28 -1.61 12.34 -2.86
C GLU A 28 -1.90 13.84 -2.65
N ARG A 29 -0.93 14.72 -2.96
CA ARG A 29 -1.12 16.19 -2.85
C ARG A 29 -2.14 16.75 -3.83
N VAL A 30 -2.28 16.15 -5.01
CA VAL A 30 -3.23 16.56 -6.05
C VAL A 30 -4.57 15.83 -5.89
N GLY A 31 -4.73 15.00 -4.86
CA GLY A 31 -5.97 14.25 -4.60
C GLY A 31 -6.17 13.05 -5.53
N LEU A 32 -5.12 12.61 -6.22
CA LEU A 32 -5.17 11.42 -7.05
C LEU A 32 -5.15 10.16 -6.15
N PRO A 33 -6.04 9.19 -6.39
CA PRO A 33 -6.07 7.97 -5.61
C PRO A 33 -4.80 7.14 -5.86
N PRO A 34 -4.39 6.30 -4.89
CA PRO A 34 -3.31 5.36 -5.11
C PRO A 34 -3.66 4.42 -6.28
N LEU A 35 -2.62 3.87 -6.92
CA LEU A 35 -2.78 2.83 -7.94
C LEU A 35 -3.71 1.74 -7.42
N ARG A 36 -4.64 1.28 -8.27
CA ARG A 36 -5.71 0.33 -7.89
C ARG A 36 -5.13 -0.86 -7.11
N GLY A 37 -5.68 -1.07 -5.92
CA GLY A 37 -5.32 -2.19 -5.05
C GLY A 37 -4.04 -2.00 -4.24
N ARG A 38 -3.28 -0.90 -4.40
CA ARG A 38 -2.10 -0.58 -3.59
C ARG A 38 -2.50 0.07 -2.27
N ALA A 39 -1.87 -0.34 -1.17
CA ALA A 39 -2.12 0.29 0.12
C ALA A 39 -1.71 1.77 0.12
N PRO A 40 -2.55 2.67 0.66
CA PRO A 40 -2.19 4.07 0.89
C PRO A 40 -0.89 4.17 1.68
N ARG A 41 -0.15 5.27 1.49
CA ARG A 41 1.09 5.49 2.24
C ARG A 41 0.87 5.43 3.75
N GLN A 42 -0.22 6.03 4.23
CA GLN A 42 -0.55 6.07 5.64
C GLN A 42 -0.74 4.67 6.25
N ASP A 43 -1.44 3.77 5.55
CA ASP A 43 -1.66 2.38 6.02
C ASP A 43 -0.34 1.60 6.06
N ARG A 44 0.54 1.79 5.05
CA ARG A 44 1.87 1.16 5.01
C ARG A 44 2.78 1.67 6.12
N GLU A 45 2.79 2.99 6.35
CA GLU A 45 3.58 3.61 7.42
C GLU A 45 3.06 3.22 8.79
N PHE A 46 1.74 3.18 8.99
CA PHE A 46 1.15 2.73 10.24
C PHE A 46 1.52 1.27 10.56
N LEU A 47 1.37 0.37 9.58
CA LEU A 47 1.77 -1.03 9.76
C LEU A 47 3.26 -1.14 10.08
N ARG A 48 4.13 -0.46 9.33
CA ARG A 48 5.58 -0.57 9.52
C ARG A 48 6.03 0.05 10.84
N GLU A 49 5.66 1.30 11.11
CA GLU A 49 6.20 2.08 12.22
C GLU A 49 5.46 1.78 13.52
N ARG A 50 4.12 1.78 13.52
CA ARG A 50 3.32 1.64 14.75
C ARG A 50 3.13 0.19 15.17
N ILE A 51 2.85 -0.70 14.22
CA ILE A 51 2.56 -2.11 14.53
C ILE A 51 3.84 -2.93 14.62
N CYS A 52 4.78 -2.71 13.71
CA CYS A 52 6.00 -3.53 13.58
C CYS A 52 7.29 -2.83 14.05
N GLY A 53 7.22 -1.60 14.60
CA GLY A 53 8.39 -0.91 15.17
C GLY A 53 9.51 -0.63 14.17
N GLY A 54 9.18 -0.46 12.88
CA GLY A 54 10.14 -0.25 11.80
C GLY A 54 10.65 -1.54 11.14
N ASP A 55 10.38 -2.72 11.71
CA ASP A 55 10.86 -3.99 11.17
C ASP A 55 10.08 -4.41 9.91
N ARG A 56 10.80 -4.40 8.79
CA ARG A 56 10.27 -4.80 7.48
C ARG A 56 9.93 -6.29 7.41
N SER A 57 10.67 -7.13 8.13
CA SER A 57 10.47 -8.58 8.12
C SER A 57 9.20 -8.93 8.89
N ALA A 58 8.98 -8.34 10.07
CA ALA A 58 7.74 -8.46 10.83
C ALA A 58 6.52 -7.96 10.03
N ALA A 59 6.63 -6.79 9.37
CA ALA A 59 5.55 -6.28 8.52
C ALA A 59 5.19 -7.24 7.38
N ARG A 60 6.21 -7.83 6.73
CA ARG A 60 6.00 -8.86 5.69
C ARG A 60 5.37 -10.12 6.24
N ALA A 61 5.84 -10.61 7.38
CA ALA A 61 5.27 -11.81 8.01
C ALA A 61 3.80 -11.60 8.37
N ARG A 62 3.44 -10.41 8.87
CA ARG A 62 2.06 -10.07 9.21
C ARG A 62 1.16 -9.98 7.97
N LEU A 63 1.64 -9.35 6.90
CA LEU A 63 0.92 -9.33 5.61
C LEU A 63 0.79 -10.74 4.99
N ALA A 64 1.82 -11.58 5.12
CA ALA A 64 1.77 -12.96 4.65
C ALA A 64 0.70 -13.77 5.40
N ALA A 65 0.59 -13.61 6.72
CA ALA A 65 -0.47 -14.24 7.51
C ALA A 65 -1.87 -13.80 7.05
N GLU A 66 -2.08 -12.51 6.80
CA GLU A 66 -3.36 -12.01 6.28
C GLU A 66 -3.62 -12.49 4.85
N ARG A 67 -2.59 -12.64 4.03
CA ARG A 67 -2.71 -13.18 2.66
C ARG A 67 -3.09 -14.65 2.66
N SER A 68 -2.57 -15.45 3.59
CA SER A 68 -3.03 -16.84 3.77
C SER A 68 -4.50 -16.92 4.18
N ARG A 69 -5.00 -15.92 4.93
CA ARG A 69 -6.42 -15.84 5.37
C ARG A 69 -7.35 -15.27 4.30
N ALA A 70 -6.85 -14.43 3.40
CA ALA A 70 -7.59 -13.92 2.24
C ALA A 70 -6.68 -13.83 1.01
N PRO A 71 -6.55 -14.93 0.25
CA PRO A 71 -5.67 -14.99 -0.92
C PRO A 71 -6.04 -13.99 -2.01
N GLU A 72 -7.34 -13.69 -2.14
CA GLU A 72 -7.89 -12.78 -3.15
C GLU A 72 -7.78 -11.30 -2.77
N ALA A 73 -7.40 -10.99 -1.53
CA ALA A 73 -7.32 -9.62 -1.07
C ALA A 73 -6.18 -8.86 -1.76
N ASN A 74 -6.47 -7.63 -2.19
CA ASN A 74 -5.46 -6.73 -2.72
C ASN A 74 -4.57 -6.14 -1.61
N ASP A 75 -3.49 -5.46 -1.99
CA ASP A 75 -2.49 -4.95 -1.04
C ASP A 75 -3.11 -3.96 -0.02
N ALA A 76 -4.02 -3.10 -0.45
CA ALA A 76 -4.75 -2.18 0.44
C ALA A 76 -5.63 -2.93 1.45
N GLU A 77 -6.37 -3.94 1.00
CA GLU A 77 -7.21 -4.77 1.86
C GLU A 77 -6.40 -5.55 2.89
N LEU A 78 -5.25 -6.10 2.48
CA LEU A 78 -4.34 -6.81 3.37
C LEU A 78 -3.77 -5.91 4.47
N HIS A 79 -3.37 -4.68 4.13
CA HIS A 79 -2.90 -3.71 5.12
C HIS A 79 -4.02 -3.33 6.10
N ARG A 80 -5.21 -3.01 5.61
CA ARG A 80 -6.36 -2.68 6.47
C ARG A 80 -6.78 -3.85 7.35
N ARG A 81 -6.76 -5.08 6.83
CA ARG A 81 -6.98 -6.29 7.63
C ARG A 81 -5.95 -6.42 8.74
N ALA A 82 -4.66 -6.29 8.42
CA ALA A 82 -3.59 -6.37 9.42
C ALA A 82 -3.75 -5.31 10.52
N ILE A 83 -4.11 -4.09 10.16
CA ILE A 83 -4.36 -2.98 11.09
C ILE A 83 -5.57 -3.29 11.99
N ARG A 84 -6.69 -3.76 11.43
CA ARG A 84 -7.88 -4.14 12.21
C ARG A 84 -7.60 -5.30 13.16
N THR A 85 -6.87 -6.31 12.72
CA THR A 85 -6.46 -7.44 13.56
C THR A 85 -5.63 -6.93 14.75
N TRP A 86 -4.68 -6.01 14.52
CA TRP A 86 -3.90 -5.41 15.60
C TRP A 86 -4.76 -4.64 16.60
N PHE A 87 -5.71 -3.82 16.15
CA PHE A 87 -6.60 -3.10 17.07
C PHE A 87 -7.41 -4.04 17.96
N ARG A 88 -7.93 -5.15 17.40
CA ARG A 88 -8.61 -6.19 18.19
C ARG A 88 -7.69 -6.83 19.23
N GLU A 89 -6.46 -7.17 18.84
CA GLU A 89 -5.46 -7.71 19.78
C GLU A 89 -5.11 -6.73 20.91
N GLN A 90 -5.13 -5.42 20.66
CA GLN A 90 -4.88 -4.42 21.72
C GLN A 90 -6.07 -4.31 22.68
N GLU A 91 -7.30 -4.37 22.16
CA GLU A 91 -8.52 -4.36 22.96
C GLU A 91 -8.58 -5.57 23.90
N GLU A 92 -8.26 -6.77 23.38
CA GLU A 92 -8.20 -8.01 24.16
C GLU A 92 -7.10 -8.03 25.23
N ARG A 93 -6.03 -7.23 25.07
CA ARG A 93 -4.94 -7.12 26.06
C ARG A 93 -5.19 -6.04 27.12
N GLY A 94 -6.07 -5.09 26.82
CA GLY A 94 -6.48 -4.03 27.73
C GLY A 94 -7.72 -4.37 28.55
N ALA A 95 -8.44 -5.42 28.17
CA ALA A 95 -9.55 -6.03 28.92
C ALA A 95 -9.04 -7.11 29.89
#